data_AF-A0A2V0P0W9-F1
#
_entry.id   AF-A0A2V0P0W9-F1
#
_cell.length_a   1.000
_cell.length_b   1.000
_cell.length_c   1.000
_cell.angle_alpha   90.00
_cell.angle_beta   90.00
_cell.angle_gamma   90.00
#
_symmetry.space_group_name_H-M   'P 1'
#
loop_
_entity.id
_entity.type
_entity.pdbx_description
1 polymer ?
#
loop_
_entity_poly.entity_id
_entity_poly.type
_entity_poly.pdbx_seq_one_letter_code
_entity_poly.pdbx_strand_id
1 'polypeptide(L)'
;MSPAAAPAKPKAAQPAAPAPNAEPPASLVLDDLVAPLRAGPEDGRAAGAQALVDFADLMKRVQAGLLTRDPQKEEVADQDRLLLTYLAAYFKGICATPNIINGDMMEHAIAASGLALPFAGPSGAGGAAQFGVPTNVTPDVLCDSASELARMAAAALLALFVYLNFKRGPNDLPSDEAVLVFATIAINSTANAANAEAVDKQIGELGAPGGISCAQIRWLMHFVRQMVMNQMGAVCHLLGNKTRHAECVVAAQHDHRAMVRALPDHALGYSLWARSAMGLQQAGVAAAVLARGLEAARAARDDAWEAAMCYQLAVAKILGGGAAAAPAGGAAGAGGAAAAAAAGEGAAEAAEGAAEEAAPAPPRLFDASEILALRAAGDAAAASVEAWWPAAWAESRPAGEPDRGVLTEKLIPMAEERSGLRVAEGEKLPVLDNVLYVTRAPSTVPPGAMDALGVGPGAAGGGSGGGGGGGAGVEGEAEAGAEPGAEAAAKPSV
;
A
#
# COMPACT_ATOMS: atom_id res chain seq x y z
N MET A 1 -8.51 54.43 -31.16
CA MET A 1 -9.48 53.48 -30.58
C MET A 1 -8.71 52.24 -30.18
N SER A 2 -8.39 52.14 -28.89
CA SER A 2 -7.50 51.11 -28.33
C SER A 2 -8.30 49.85 -27.96
N PRO A 3 -7.78 48.63 -28.21
CA PRO A 3 -8.44 47.40 -27.81
C PRO A 3 -8.37 47.20 -26.29
N ALA A 4 -9.49 46.76 -25.72
CA ALA A 4 -9.66 46.51 -24.29
C ALA A 4 -8.85 45.29 -23.81
N ALA A 5 -8.26 45.42 -22.63
CA ALA A 5 -7.46 44.39 -21.97
C ALA A 5 -8.34 43.25 -21.44
N ALA A 6 -7.90 42.01 -21.65
CA ALA A 6 -8.52 40.80 -21.09
C ALA A 6 -8.32 40.72 -19.55
N PRO A 7 -9.29 40.16 -18.80
CA PRO A 7 -9.17 40.02 -17.35
C PRO A 7 -8.11 38.98 -16.98
N ALA A 8 -7.25 39.33 -16.02
CA ALA A 8 -6.20 38.48 -15.48
C ALA A 8 -6.79 37.25 -14.76
N LYS A 9 -6.28 36.06 -15.08
CA LYS A 9 -6.59 34.81 -14.36
C LYS A 9 -6.08 34.89 -12.91
N PRO A 10 -6.84 34.41 -11.90
CA PRO A 10 -6.36 34.36 -10.53
C PRO A 10 -5.18 33.39 -10.42
N LYS A 11 -4.07 33.88 -9.87
CA LYS A 11 -2.87 33.12 -9.58
C LYS A 11 -3.22 32.08 -8.51
N ALA A 12 -3.03 30.80 -8.82
CA ALA A 12 -3.20 29.71 -7.85
C ALA A 12 -2.36 30.02 -6.60
N ALA A 13 -3.02 30.04 -5.44
CA ALA A 13 -2.37 30.28 -4.16
C ALA A 13 -1.32 29.18 -3.94
N GLN A 14 -0.06 29.61 -3.85
CA GLN A 14 1.06 28.77 -3.46
C GLN A 14 0.80 28.31 -2.01
N PRO A 15 0.87 27.02 -1.67
CA PRO A 15 0.65 26.57 -0.30
C PRO A 15 1.65 27.29 0.61
N ALA A 16 1.13 27.86 1.70
CA ALA A 16 1.94 28.57 2.68
C ALA A 16 3.03 27.62 3.21
N ALA A 17 4.28 28.10 3.22
CA ALA A 17 5.37 27.37 3.85
C ALA A 17 5.01 27.12 5.34
N PRO A 18 5.26 25.91 5.88
CA PRO A 18 4.97 25.61 7.27
C PRO A 18 5.75 26.57 8.17
N ALA A 19 5.07 27.13 9.18
CA ALA A 19 5.68 28.06 10.11
C ALA A 19 6.84 27.35 10.84
N PRO A 20 8.04 27.95 10.91
CA PRO A 20 9.25 27.29 11.40
C PRO A 20 9.24 26.97 12.92
N ASN A 21 8.14 27.24 13.64
CA ASN A 21 8.00 27.01 15.07
C ASN A 21 6.58 26.52 15.45
N ALA A 22 5.92 25.72 14.61
CA ALA A 22 4.73 25.02 15.07
C ALA A 22 5.13 24.03 16.16
N GLU A 23 4.53 24.13 17.36
CA GLU A 23 4.68 23.10 18.39
C GLU A 23 4.37 21.73 17.77
N PRO A 24 5.19 20.69 18.04
CA PRO A 24 4.87 19.36 17.58
C PRO A 24 3.48 18.97 18.12
N PRO A 25 2.59 18.40 17.28
CA PRO A 25 1.28 17.99 17.73
C PRO A 25 1.41 17.03 18.92
N ALA A 26 0.53 17.18 19.92
CA ALA A 26 0.55 16.35 21.12
C ALA A 26 0.51 14.86 20.75
N SER A 27 1.35 14.06 21.41
CA SER A 27 1.39 12.60 21.24
C SER A 27 0.02 12.01 21.56
N LEU A 28 -0.53 11.29 20.59
CA LEU A 28 -1.81 10.62 20.71
C LEU A 28 -1.61 9.22 21.29
N VAL A 29 -2.18 8.99 22.48
CA VAL A 29 -2.24 7.65 23.06
C VAL A 29 -3.27 6.84 22.27
N LEU A 30 -2.87 5.69 21.73
CA LEU A 30 -3.76 4.80 20.96
C LEU A 30 -5.07 4.46 21.70
N ASP A 31 -5.06 4.46 23.04
CA ASP A 31 -6.28 4.28 23.85
C ASP A 31 -7.26 5.45 23.74
N ASP A 32 -6.78 6.69 23.70
CA ASP A 32 -7.62 7.88 23.53
C ASP A 32 -8.24 7.90 22.13
N LEU A 33 -7.53 7.32 21.16
CA LEU A 33 -7.98 7.17 19.78
C LEU A 33 -9.21 6.25 19.66
N VAL A 34 -9.18 5.09 20.32
CA VAL A 34 -10.24 4.07 20.19
C VAL A 34 -11.28 4.10 21.30
N ALA A 35 -11.08 4.90 22.36
CA ALA A 35 -12.07 5.06 23.44
C ALA A 35 -13.50 5.39 22.93
N PRO A 36 -13.69 6.28 21.93
CA PRO A 36 -15.02 6.53 21.36
C PRO A 36 -15.63 5.30 20.67
N LEU A 37 -14.80 4.47 20.04
CA LEU A 37 -15.22 3.24 19.35
C LEU A 37 -15.63 2.14 20.34
N ARG A 38 -14.94 2.08 21.49
CA ARG A 38 -15.22 1.14 22.58
C ARG A 38 -16.51 1.47 23.32
N ALA A 39 -17.00 2.71 23.28
CA ALA A 39 -18.21 3.13 23.98
C ALA A 39 -19.51 2.55 23.38
N GLY A 40 -19.48 2.09 22.12
CA GLY A 40 -20.60 1.41 21.47
C GLY A 40 -20.63 -0.10 21.72
N PRO A 41 -21.82 -0.76 21.62
CA PRO A 41 -21.94 -2.22 21.75
C PRO A 41 -21.17 -2.96 20.65
N GLU A 42 -20.44 -4.02 21.01
CA GLU A 42 -19.57 -4.78 20.11
C GLU A 42 -20.32 -5.37 18.91
N ASP A 43 -21.50 -5.97 19.14
CA ASP A 43 -22.33 -6.61 18.10
C ASP A 43 -22.89 -5.63 17.03
N GLY A 44 -22.81 -4.32 17.29
CA GLY A 44 -23.25 -3.27 16.39
C GLY A 44 -22.12 -2.52 15.70
N ARG A 45 -20.86 -2.84 16.00
CA ARG A 45 -19.70 -2.10 15.49
C ARG A 45 -19.42 -2.49 14.03
N ALA A 46 -19.24 -1.50 13.15
CA ALA A 46 -18.80 -1.73 11.78
C ALA A 46 -17.47 -2.50 11.76
N ALA A 47 -17.24 -3.37 10.77
CA ALA A 47 -16.05 -4.23 10.75
C ALA A 47 -14.74 -3.42 10.77
N GLY A 48 -14.66 -2.32 10.01
CA GLY A 48 -13.51 -1.42 10.04
C GLY A 48 -13.27 -0.77 11.41
N ALA A 49 -14.33 -0.41 12.13
CA ALA A 49 -14.24 0.12 13.48
C ALA A 49 -13.77 -0.95 14.49
N GLN A 50 -14.25 -2.20 14.36
CA GLN A 50 -13.75 -3.32 15.17
C GLN A 50 -12.28 -3.60 14.88
N ALA A 51 -11.88 -3.61 13.61
CA ALA A 51 -10.49 -3.83 13.22
C ALA A 51 -9.55 -2.75 13.79
N LEU A 52 -10.01 -1.50 13.89
CA LEU A 52 -9.24 -0.42 14.52
C LEU A 52 -9.13 -0.57 16.05
N VAL A 53 -10.18 -1.06 16.72
CA VAL A 53 -10.13 -1.42 18.15
C VAL A 53 -9.17 -2.58 18.38
N ASP A 54 -9.29 -3.66 17.60
CA ASP A 54 -8.40 -4.82 17.64
C ASP A 54 -6.94 -4.39 17.45
N PHE A 55 -6.68 -3.52 16.47
CA PHE A 55 -5.36 -2.94 16.22
C PHE A 55 -4.83 -2.25 17.47
N ALA A 56 -5.56 -1.30 18.06
CA ALA A 56 -5.11 -0.57 19.24
C ALA A 56 -4.87 -1.50 20.45
N ASP A 57 -5.74 -2.48 20.67
CA ASP A 57 -5.60 -3.46 21.75
C ASP A 57 -4.34 -4.32 21.59
N LEU A 58 -4.07 -4.78 20.37
CA LEU A 58 -2.88 -5.58 20.07
C LEU A 58 -1.61 -4.73 20.17
N MET A 59 -1.62 -3.48 19.68
CA MET A 59 -0.48 -2.58 19.80
C MET A 59 -0.15 -2.24 21.26
N LYS A 60 -1.18 -2.07 22.10
CA LYS A 60 -0.98 -1.89 23.55
C LYS A 60 -0.34 -3.12 24.20
N ARG A 61 -0.71 -4.32 23.78
CA ARG A 61 -0.06 -5.57 24.23
C ARG A 61 1.39 -5.64 23.76
N VAL A 62 1.67 -5.24 22.52
CA VAL A 62 3.04 -5.17 22.00
C VAL A 62 3.88 -4.19 22.81
N GLN A 63 3.36 -2.99 23.06
CA GLN A 63 4.01 -1.97 23.87
C GLN A 63 4.30 -2.47 25.29
N ALA A 64 3.30 -3.05 25.97
CA ALA A 64 3.47 -3.62 27.30
C ALA A 64 4.50 -4.77 27.30
N GLY A 65 4.46 -5.62 26.27
CA GLY A 65 5.45 -6.68 26.05
C GLY A 65 6.85 -6.10 25.98
N LEU A 66 7.09 -5.15 25.07
CA LEU A 66 8.37 -4.48 24.87
C LEU A 66 8.91 -3.80 26.14
N LEU A 67 8.06 -3.12 26.92
CA LEU A 67 8.46 -2.43 28.16
C LEU A 67 8.82 -3.37 29.30
N THR A 68 8.32 -4.60 29.29
CA THR A 68 8.54 -5.58 30.37
C THR A 68 9.53 -6.68 30.01
N ARG A 69 10.18 -6.59 28.84
CA ARG A 69 11.16 -7.58 28.39
C ARG A 69 12.38 -7.60 29.30
N ASP A 70 12.80 -8.82 29.62
CA ASP A 70 14.12 -9.12 30.18
C ASP A 70 14.82 -10.09 29.22
N PRO A 71 15.67 -9.60 28.29
CA PRO A 71 16.32 -10.44 27.28
C PRO A 71 17.15 -11.58 27.87
N GLN A 72 17.51 -11.53 29.15
CA GLN A 72 18.26 -12.59 29.83
C GLN A 72 17.39 -13.73 30.34
N LYS A 73 16.07 -13.52 30.46
CA LYS A 73 15.11 -14.49 31.00
C LYS A 73 13.99 -14.87 30.03
N GLU A 74 13.81 -14.11 28.97
CA GLU A 74 12.76 -14.32 27.97
C GLU A 74 13.05 -15.55 27.10
N GLU A 75 12.04 -16.40 26.91
CA GLU A 75 12.13 -17.53 25.98
C GLU A 75 11.89 -17.08 24.54
N VAL A 76 12.42 -17.83 23.56
CA VAL A 76 12.18 -17.55 22.13
C VAL A 76 10.69 -17.54 21.80
N ALA A 77 9.91 -18.40 22.45
CA ALA A 77 8.45 -18.45 22.28
C ALA A 77 7.76 -17.14 22.69
N ASP A 78 8.26 -16.43 23.71
CA ASP A 78 7.69 -15.15 24.14
C ASP A 78 8.00 -14.02 23.14
N GLN A 79 9.22 -14.04 22.58
CA GLN A 79 9.60 -13.16 21.47
C GLN A 79 8.73 -13.39 20.24
N ASP A 80 8.50 -14.64 19.88
CA ASP A 80 7.69 -15.03 18.72
C ASP A 80 6.23 -14.62 18.92
N ARG A 81 5.66 -14.83 20.11
CA ARG A 81 4.32 -14.34 20.47
C ARG A 81 4.22 -12.83 20.30
N LEU A 82 5.22 -12.09 20.73
CA LEU A 82 5.23 -10.63 20.63
C LEU A 82 5.26 -10.16 19.18
N LEU A 83 6.12 -10.77 18.35
CA LEU A 83 6.18 -10.47 16.91
C LEU A 83 4.90 -10.88 16.16
N LEU A 84 4.32 -12.04 16.46
CA LEU A 84 3.05 -12.47 15.87
C LEU A 84 1.90 -11.54 16.26
N THR A 85 1.89 -11.05 17.51
CA THR A 85 0.91 -10.03 17.97
C THR A 85 1.08 -8.72 17.20
N TYR A 86 2.33 -8.31 16.97
CA TYR A 86 2.66 -7.13 16.16
C TYR A 86 2.20 -7.27 14.71
N LEU A 87 2.44 -8.42 14.07
CA LEU A 87 1.96 -8.71 12.72
C LEU A 87 0.42 -8.74 12.65
N ALA A 88 -0.22 -9.34 13.65
CA ALA A 88 -1.68 -9.35 13.77
C ALA A 88 -2.24 -7.93 13.86
N ALA A 89 -1.60 -7.07 14.65
CA ALA A 89 -1.95 -5.67 14.74
C ALA A 89 -1.84 -4.98 13.37
N TYR A 90 -0.71 -5.09 12.67
CA TYR A 90 -0.54 -4.49 11.33
C TYR A 90 -1.61 -4.94 10.34
N PHE A 91 -1.90 -6.24 10.31
CA PHE A 91 -2.96 -6.77 9.48
C PHE A 91 -4.30 -6.08 9.79
N LYS A 92 -4.71 -6.06 11.06
CA LYS A 92 -5.96 -5.41 11.50
C LYS A 92 -6.00 -3.92 11.20
N GLY A 93 -4.88 -3.23 11.43
CA GLY A 93 -4.73 -1.81 11.14
C GLY A 93 -4.91 -1.52 9.65
N ILE A 94 -4.18 -2.21 8.79
CA ILE A 94 -4.27 -2.04 7.33
C ILE A 94 -5.68 -2.37 6.82
N CYS A 95 -6.33 -3.39 7.38
CA CYS A 95 -7.72 -3.72 7.07
C CYS A 95 -8.68 -2.58 7.45
N ALA A 96 -8.43 -1.85 8.54
CA ALA A 96 -9.22 -0.67 8.92
C ALA A 96 -8.90 0.55 8.05
N THR A 97 -7.60 0.83 7.82
CA THR A 97 -7.13 1.88 6.93
C THR A 97 -5.71 1.57 6.43
N PRO A 98 -5.46 1.58 5.10
CA PRO A 98 -4.11 1.37 4.56
C PRO A 98 -3.10 2.42 5.01
N ASN A 99 -3.57 3.59 5.46
CA ASN A 99 -2.72 4.70 5.88
C ASN A 99 -1.95 4.41 7.18
N ILE A 100 -2.31 3.37 7.94
CA ILE A 100 -1.54 2.95 9.13
C ILE A 100 -0.08 2.67 8.80
N ILE A 101 0.22 2.23 7.58
CA ILE A 101 1.60 1.93 7.13
C ILE A 101 2.51 3.16 7.05
N ASN A 102 1.93 4.37 7.05
CA ASN A 102 2.69 5.61 6.96
C ASN A 102 3.07 6.18 8.32
N GLY A 103 2.51 5.65 9.42
CA GLY A 103 2.86 6.09 10.76
C GLY A 103 3.91 5.17 11.40
N ASP A 104 4.65 5.70 12.38
CA ASP A 104 5.45 4.89 13.29
C ASP A 104 4.52 4.23 14.31
N MET A 105 4.40 2.91 14.22
CA MET A 105 3.62 2.04 15.07
C MET A 105 4.55 1.08 15.83
N MET A 106 5.64 1.57 16.42
CA MET A 106 6.62 0.81 17.23
C MET A 106 7.77 0.20 16.43
N GLU A 107 7.96 0.52 15.15
CA GLU A 107 9.07 0.00 14.35
C GLU A 107 10.43 0.26 15.01
N HIS A 108 10.64 1.47 15.51
CA HIS A 108 11.85 1.83 16.25
C HIS A 108 12.06 0.96 17.49
N ALA A 109 11.00 0.72 18.27
CA ALA A 109 11.07 -0.07 19.48
C ALA A 109 11.34 -1.54 19.16
N ILE A 110 10.67 -2.10 18.16
CA ILE A 110 10.89 -3.48 17.69
C ILE A 110 12.34 -3.64 17.22
N ALA A 111 12.84 -2.73 16.36
CA ALA A 111 14.21 -2.77 15.85
C ALA A 111 15.25 -2.66 16.99
N ALA A 112 15.07 -1.69 17.90
CA ALA A 112 15.96 -1.48 19.05
C ALA A 112 16.00 -2.70 19.99
N SER A 113 14.89 -3.39 20.11
CA SER A 113 14.73 -4.53 21.00
C SER A 113 15.35 -5.84 20.47
N GLY A 114 15.82 -5.84 19.21
CA GLY A 114 16.49 -6.98 18.59
C GLY A 114 15.59 -8.18 18.27
N LEU A 115 14.26 -8.07 18.39
CA LEU A 115 13.34 -9.20 18.14
C LEU A 115 13.43 -9.74 16.72
N ALA A 116 13.66 -8.85 15.75
CA ALA A 116 13.72 -9.21 14.33
C ALA A 116 15.12 -9.67 13.88
N LEU A 117 16.10 -9.82 14.80
CA LEU A 117 17.42 -10.35 14.47
C LEU A 117 17.32 -11.83 14.04
N PRO A 118 18.10 -12.28 13.04
CA PRO A 118 19.22 -11.57 12.42
C PRO A 118 18.84 -10.67 11.23
N PHE A 119 17.57 -10.59 10.84
CA PHE A 119 17.14 -9.93 9.60
C PHE A 119 17.06 -8.41 9.74
N ALA A 120 16.61 -7.91 10.88
CA ALA A 120 16.58 -6.48 11.18
C ALA A 120 16.98 -6.22 12.64
N GLY A 121 17.76 -5.18 12.87
CA GLY A 121 18.26 -4.82 14.20
C GLY A 121 18.48 -3.32 14.36
N PRO A 122 19.01 -2.89 15.52
CA PRO A 122 19.29 -1.49 15.77
C PRO A 122 20.36 -0.97 14.81
N SER A 123 20.16 0.22 14.25
CA SER A 123 21.21 0.90 13.47
C SER A 123 22.15 1.68 14.40
N GLY A 124 23.46 1.52 14.19
CA GLY A 124 24.47 2.35 14.86
C GLY A 124 24.63 3.75 14.29
N ALA A 125 24.03 4.04 13.12
CA ALA A 125 24.23 5.29 12.36
C ALA A 125 23.05 6.28 12.47
N GLY A 126 22.09 6.05 13.38
CA GLY A 126 20.89 6.88 13.52
C GLY A 126 19.76 6.57 12.52
N GLY A 127 19.91 5.53 11.67
CA GLY A 127 18.80 4.98 10.91
C GLY A 127 17.82 4.21 11.82
N ALA A 128 16.54 4.11 11.47
CA ALA A 128 15.58 3.38 12.31
C ALA A 128 15.94 1.89 12.50
N ALA A 129 16.58 1.25 11.52
CA ALA A 129 17.03 -0.14 11.60
C ALA A 129 18.23 -0.42 10.67
N GLN A 130 18.99 -1.47 10.96
CA GLN A 130 19.97 -2.09 10.06
C GLN A 130 19.43 -3.44 9.58
N PHE A 131 19.58 -3.73 8.28
CA PHE A 131 19.09 -4.96 7.67
C PHE A 131 20.22 -5.94 7.40
N GLY A 132 20.03 -7.18 7.83
CA GLY A 132 20.89 -8.30 7.46
C GLY A 132 20.60 -8.73 6.01
N VAL A 133 21.62 -9.24 5.32
CA VAL A 133 21.43 -9.87 4.00
C VAL A 133 21.18 -11.36 4.24
N PRO A 134 20.05 -11.94 3.78
CA PRO A 134 19.92 -13.39 3.77
C PRO A 134 21.04 -13.94 2.89
N THR A 135 21.94 -14.74 3.48
CA THR A 135 23.19 -15.16 2.83
C THR A 135 22.96 -16.08 1.63
N ASN A 136 21.74 -16.57 1.42
CA ASN A 136 21.28 -17.27 0.23
C ASN A 136 19.85 -16.82 -0.11
N VAL A 137 19.64 -16.05 -1.18
CA VAL A 137 18.30 -15.81 -1.74
C VAL A 137 18.16 -16.74 -2.94
N THR A 138 17.93 -18.02 -2.69
CA THR A 138 17.45 -18.96 -3.72
C THR A 138 15.94 -19.15 -3.54
N PRO A 139 15.18 -19.49 -4.61
CA PRO A 139 13.74 -19.75 -4.51
C PRO A 139 13.37 -20.88 -3.52
N ASP A 140 14.35 -21.64 -3.03
CA ASP A 140 14.21 -22.72 -2.05
C ASP A 140 14.38 -22.26 -0.60
N VAL A 141 14.78 -21.01 -0.33
CA VAL A 141 14.87 -20.50 1.04
C VAL A 141 13.47 -20.17 1.55
N LEU A 142 12.96 -21.06 2.38
CA LEU A 142 11.67 -20.97 3.06
C LEU A 142 11.92 -20.91 4.56
N CYS A 143 11.14 -20.09 5.26
CA CYS A 143 11.02 -20.17 6.71
C CYS A 143 10.34 -21.50 7.06
N ASP A 144 11.03 -22.33 7.82
CA ASP A 144 10.56 -23.67 8.24
C ASP A 144 9.85 -23.66 9.60
N SER A 145 9.84 -22.50 10.27
CA SER A 145 9.25 -22.30 11.59
C SER A 145 8.46 -21.01 11.70
N ALA A 146 7.51 -20.97 12.65
CA ALA A 146 6.78 -19.75 13.00
C ALA A 146 7.75 -18.63 13.46
N SER A 147 8.82 -19.02 14.13
CA SER A 147 9.89 -18.16 14.64
C SER A 147 10.59 -17.39 13.52
N GLU A 148 11.03 -18.09 12.48
CA GLU A 148 11.68 -17.48 11.32
C GLU A 148 10.70 -16.64 10.50
N LEU A 149 9.49 -17.15 10.27
CA LEU A 149 8.46 -16.44 9.49
C LEU A 149 8.09 -15.12 10.16
N ALA A 150 7.89 -15.11 11.48
CA ALA A 150 7.53 -13.92 12.24
C ALA A 150 8.63 -12.85 12.16
N ARG A 151 9.91 -13.25 12.32
CA ARG A 151 11.05 -12.32 12.21
C ARG A 151 11.24 -11.80 10.80
N MET A 152 11.09 -12.65 9.78
CA MET A 152 11.18 -12.26 8.37
C MET A 152 10.09 -11.26 8.00
N ALA A 153 8.84 -11.54 8.38
CA ALA A 153 7.72 -10.65 8.11
C ALA A 153 7.82 -9.31 8.89
N ALA A 154 8.29 -9.35 10.13
CA ALA A 154 8.56 -8.14 10.90
C ALA A 154 9.70 -7.32 10.29
N ALA A 155 10.77 -7.95 9.82
CA ALA A 155 11.87 -7.28 9.13
C ALA A 155 11.41 -6.60 7.82
N ALA A 156 10.47 -7.21 7.08
CA ALA A 156 9.87 -6.58 5.90
C ALA A 156 9.09 -5.31 6.25
N LEU A 157 8.33 -5.30 7.36
CA LEU A 157 7.62 -4.11 7.85
C LEU A 157 8.60 -3.01 8.28
N LEU A 158 9.65 -3.38 9.04
CA LEU A 158 10.70 -2.44 9.45
C LEU A 158 11.41 -1.83 8.24
N ALA A 159 11.71 -2.63 7.22
CA ALA A 159 12.30 -2.16 5.97
C ALA A 159 11.37 -1.20 5.22
N LEU A 160 10.06 -1.47 5.23
CA LEU A 160 9.07 -0.59 4.61
C LEU A 160 8.97 0.74 5.35
N PHE A 161 8.94 0.70 6.68
CA PHE A 161 8.98 1.91 7.51
C PHE A 161 10.21 2.76 7.23
N VAL A 162 11.40 2.15 7.17
CA VAL A 162 12.64 2.85 6.79
C VAL A 162 12.52 3.46 5.40
N TYR A 163 12.01 2.69 4.43
CA TYR A 163 11.83 3.15 3.05
C TYR A 163 10.89 4.36 2.92
N LEU A 164 9.78 4.36 3.66
CA LEU A 164 8.78 5.43 3.59
C LEU A 164 9.20 6.70 4.34
N ASN A 165 9.95 6.58 5.45
CA ASN A 165 10.18 7.69 6.37
C ASN A 165 11.60 8.27 6.34
N PHE A 166 12.59 7.56 5.81
CA PHE A 166 14.00 7.98 5.86
C PHE A 166 14.53 8.31 4.47
N LYS A 167 15.25 9.43 4.38
CA LYS A 167 15.98 9.79 3.16
C LYS A 167 17.13 8.81 2.96
N ARG A 168 17.22 8.21 1.77
CA ARG A 168 18.33 7.32 1.42
C ARG A 168 19.67 8.07 1.47
N GLY A 169 20.60 7.57 2.28
CA GLY A 169 22.01 7.91 2.17
C GLY A 169 22.69 7.18 1.01
N PRO A 170 23.88 7.62 0.59
CA PRO A 170 24.63 7.02 -0.52
C PRO A 170 25.20 5.61 -0.22
N ASN A 171 25.20 5.17 1.05
CA ASN A 171 25.80 3.90 1.50
C ASN A 171 24.80 2.97 2.22
N ASP A 172 23.52 3.33 2.28
CA ASP A 172 22.51 2.49 2.91
C ASP A 172 22.16 1.32 1.98
N LEU A 173 22.04 0.11 2.53
CA LEU A 173 21.35 -0.99 1.83
C LEU A 173 19.99 -0.45 1.37
N PRO A 174 19.58 -0.65 0.11
CA PRO A 174 18.34 -0.10 -0.37
C PRO A 174 17.20 -0.75 0.44
N SER A 175 16.57 0.02 1.34
CA SER A 175 15.52 -0.50 2.22
C SER A 175 14.34 -1.06 1.41
N ASP A 176 14.13 -0.58 0.19
CA ASP A 176 13.27 -1.21 -0.82
C ASP A 176 13.70 -2.63 -1.19
N GLU A 177 14.98 -2.86 -1.49
CA GLU A 177 15.48 -4.21 -1.79
C GLU A 177 15.28 -5.15 -0.60
N ALA A 178 15.54 -4.66 0.63
CA ALA A 178 15.27 -5.43 1.84
C ALA A 178 13.78 -5.78 1.99
N VAL A 179 12.87 -4.82 1.74
CA VAL A 179 11.42 -5.10 1.69
C VAL A 179 11.11 -6.19 0.68
N LEU A 180 11.59 -6.04 -0.56
CA LEU A 180 11.30 -6.97 -1.65
C LEU A 180 11.82 -8.37 -1.34
N VAL A 181 13.02 -8.50 -0.77
CA VAL A 181 13.62 -9.78 -0.40
C VAL A 181 12.86 -10.44 0.75
N PHE A 182 12.68 -9.74 1.88
CA PHE A 182 12.05 -10.32 3.07
C PHE A 182 10.58 -10.67 2.83
N ALA A 183 9.82 -9.79 2.17
CA ALA A 183 8.44 -10.07 1.83
C ALA A 183 8.33 -11.26 0.87
N THR A 184 9.24 -11.39 -0.10
CA THR A 184 9.22 -12.50 -1.06
C THR A 184 9.52 -13.84 -0.37
N ILE A 185 10.50 -13.89 0.53
CA ILE A 185 10.81 -15.11 1.30
C ILE A 185 9.60 -15.50 2.16
N ALA A 186 9.00 -14.55 2.88
CA ALA A 186 7.80 -14.82 3.70
C ALA A 186 6.59 -15.26 2.85
N ILE A 187 6.37 -14.68 1.68
CA ILE A 187 5.33 -15.10 0.72
C ILE A 187 5.56 -16.55 0.28
N ASN A 188 6.78 -16.88 -0.13
CA ASN A 188 7.09 -18.23 -0.63
C ASN A 188 6.97 -19.26 0.50
N SER A 189 7.39 -18.91 1.71
CA SER A 189 7.28 -19.74 2.92
C SER A 189 5.82 -20.10 3.24
N THR A 190 4.88 -19.21 2.94
CA THR A 190 3.44 -19.39 3.17
C THR A 190 2.68 -19.85 1.93
N ALA A 191 3.36 -20.04 0.79
CA ALA A 191 2.72 -20.42 -0.46
C ALA A 191 2.49 -21.94 -0.59
N ASN A 192 3.38 -22.75 -0.01
CA ASN A 192 3.24 -24.20 0.02
C ASN A 192 2.23 -24.61 1.10
N ALA A 193 1.17 -25.34 0.72
CA ALA A 193 0.10 -25.71 1.64
C ALA A 193 0.57 -26.57 2.82
N ALA A 194 1.48 -27.52 2.60
CA ALA A 194 2.00 -28.37 3.67
C ALA A 194 2.89 -27.58 4.65
N ASN A 195 3.73 -26.66 4.14
CA ASN A 195 4.52 -25.79 5.00
C ASN A 195 3.63 -24.82 5.79
N ALA A 196 2.66 -24.19 5.11
CA ALA A 196 1.72 -23.27 5.73
C ALA A 196 0.90 -23.96 6.84
N GLU A 197 0.43 -25.20 6.62
CA GLU A 197 -0.28 -25.97 7.66
C GLU A 197 0.62 -26.28 8.87
N ALA A 198 1.86 -26.70 8.62
CA ALA A 198 2.83 -26.99 9.69
C ALA A 198 3.18 -25.73 10.50
N VAL A 199 3.38 -24.59 9.84
CA VAL A 199 3.68 -23.32 10.49
C VAL A 199 2.46 -22.74 11.19
N ASP A 200 1.27 -22.83 10.61
CA ASP A 200 0.01 -22.40 11.26
C ASP A 200 -0.26 -23.18 12.54
N LYS A 201 0.06 -24.48 12.56
CA LYS A 201 0.00 -25.28 13.78
C LYS A 201 0.94 -24.74 14.86
N GLN A 202 2.17 -24.41 14.51
CA GLN A 202 3.13 -23.79 15.45
C GLN A 202 2.62 -22.43 15.95
N ILE A 203 2.08 -21.59 15.07
CA ILE A 203 1.50 -20.29 15.44
C ILE A 203 0.32 -20.48 16.41
N GLY A 204 -0.54 -21.47 16.14
CA GLY A 204 -1.65 -21.82 17.02
C GLY A 204 -1.21 -22.30 18.40
N GLU A 205 -0.15 -23.12 18.47
CA GLU A 205 0.45 -23.61 19.72
C GLU A 205 1.11 -22.49 20.53
N LEU A 206 1.70 -21.49 19.87
CA LEU A 206 2.24 -20.30 20.54
C LEU A 206 1.14 -19.46 21.19
N GLY A 207 -0.09 -19.44 20.65
CA GLY A 207 -1.22 -18.74 21.27
C GLY A 207 -1.06 -17.22 21.30
N ALA A 208 -0.47 -16.63 20.24
CA ALA A 208 -0.28 -15.19 20.15
C ALA A 208 -1.64 -14.43 20.15
N PRO A 209 -1.79 -13.37 20.96
CA PRO A 209 -2.97 -12.51 20.93
C PRO A 209 -3.32 -12.02 19.51
N GLY A 210 -4.61 -12.00 19.20
CA GLY A 210 -5.12 -11.57 17.89
C GLY A 210 -5.13 -12.65 16.81
N GLY A 211 -4.39 -13.76 17.01
CA GLY A 211 -4.41 -14.94 16.15
C GLY A 211 -4.20 -14.63 14.66
N ILE A 212 -2.94 -14.50 14.25
CA ILE A 212 -2.59 -14.34 12.82
C ILE A 212 -2.31 -15.69 12.16
N SER A 213 -2.80 -15.91 10.94
CA SER A 213 -2.48 -17.09 10.14
C SER A 213 -1.44 -16.83 9.05
N CYS A 214 -0.87 -17.89 8.49
CA CYS A 214 0.01 -17.85 7.32
C CYS A 214 -0.67 -17.17 6.13
N ALA A 215 -1.98 -17.37 5.95
CA ALA A 215 -2.75 -16.69 4.90
C ALA A 215 -2.78 -15.16 5.11
N GLN A 216 -2.93 -14.70 6.35
CA GLN A 216 -2.90 -13.28 6.70
C GLN A 216 -1.50 -12.68 6.60
N ILE A 217 -0.46 -13.42 7.05
CA ILE A 217 0.93 -13.02 6.87
C ILE A 217 1.26 -12.91 5.38
N ARG A 218 0.89 -13.91 4.58
CA ARG A 218 1.08 -13.91 3.12
C ARG A 218 0.40 -12.70 2.48
N TRP A 219 -0.84 -12.45 2.85
CA TRP A 219 -1.61 -11.30 2.39
C TRP A 219 -0.87 -9.99 2.72
N LEU A 220 -0.43 -9.84 3.98
CA LEU A 220 0.28 -8.66 4.46
C LEU A 220 1.60 -8.44 3.72
N MET A 221 2.34 -9.51 3.43
CA MET A 221 3.61 -9.43 2.70
C MET A 221 3.41 -9.04 1.23
N HIS A 222 2.36 -9.51 0.57
CA HIS A 222 2.02 -9.01 -0.76
C HIS A 222 1.63 -7.53 -0.73
N PHE A 223 0.91 -7.06 0.30
CA PHE A 223 0.61 -5.64 0.50
C PHE A 223 1.89 -4.81 0.65
N VAL A 224 2.78 -5.23 1.54
CA VAL A 224 4.08 -4.59 1.81
C VAL A 224 4.94 -4.51 0.56
N ARG A 225 5.08 -5.63 -0.18
CA ARG A 225 5.83 -5.68 -1.44
C ARG A 225 5.27 -4.72 -2.48
N GLN A 226 3.94 -4.66 -2.59
CA GLN A 226 3.24 -3.82 -3.54
C GLN A 226 3.43 -2.32 -3.27
N MET A 227 3.54 -1.89 -2.00
CA MET A 227 3.81 -0.49 -1.66
C MET A 227 5.12 0.00 -2.26
N VAL A 228 6.17 -0.83 -2.24
CA VAL A 228 7.48 -0.52 -2.84
C VAL A 228 7.41 -0.56 -4.36
N MET A 229 6.85 -1.64 -4.94
CA MET A 229 6.80 -1.79 -6.41
C MET A 229 6.02 -0.67 -7.10
N ASN A 230 4.95 -0.19 -6.48
CA ASN A 230 4.16 0.93 -7.00
C ASN A 230 4.93 2.26 -6.95
N GLN A 231 5.63 2.53 -5.85
CA GLN A 231 6.45 3.74 -5.72
C GLN A 231 7.67 3.70 -6.65
N MET A 232 8.34 2.56 -6.79
CA MET A 232 9.41 2.37 -7.78
C MET A 232 8.89 2.57 -9.20
N GLY A 233 7.70 2.06 -9.53
CA GLY A 233 7.03 2.31 -10.79
C GLY A 233 6.84 3.81 -11.07
N ALA A 234 6.41 4.58 -10.07
CA ALA A 234 6.27 6.03 -10.18
C ALA A 234 7.62 6.75 -10.38
N VAL A 235 8.68 6.32 -9.70
CA VAL A 235 10.04 6.87 -9.87
C VAL A 235 10.60 6.56 -11.26
N CYS A 236 10.45 5.33 -11.75
CA CYS A 236 10.89 4.95 -13.10
C CYS A 236 10.17 5.76 -14.20
N HIS A 237 8.91 6.14 -13.96
CA HIS A 237 8.19 7.05 -14.85
C HIS A 237 8.84 8.44 -14.89
N LEU A 238 9.21 9.01 -13.74
CA LEU A 238 9.89 10.31 -13.66
C LEU A 238 11.28 10.29 -14.32
N LEU A 239 11.98 9.15 -14.26
CA LEU A 239 13.30 8.97 -14.86
C LEU A 239 13.26 8.48 -16.32
N GLY A 240 12.07 8.22 -16.88
CA GLY A 240 11.88 7.81 -18.27
C GLY A 240 12.25 6.35 -18.60
N ASN A 241 12.48 5.47 -17.61
CA ASN A 241 12.82 4.07 -17.84
C ASN A 241 11.54 3.22 -18.03
N LYS A 242 11.08 3.12 -19.28
CA LYS A 242 9.80 2.47 -19.62
C LYS A 242 9.78 0.95 -19.42
N THR A 243 10.89 0.25 -19.69
CA THR A 243 10.96 -1.22 -19.56
C THR A 243 10.82 -1.66 -18.11
N ARG A 244 11.62 -1.07 -17.21
CA ARG A 244 11.54 -1.37 -15.77
C ARG A 244 10.20 -0.96 -15.16
N HIS A 245 9.60 0.13 -15.65
CA HIS A 245 8.27 0.53 -15.22
C HIS A 245 7.23 -0.56 -15.55
N ALA A 246 7.23 -1.12 -16.76
CA ALA A 246 6.32 -2.19 -17.14
C ALA A 246 6.50 -3.44 -16.27
N GLU A 247 7.74 -3.85 -15.99
CA GLU A 247 8.05 -4.96 -15.08
C GLU A 247 7.50 -4.73 -13.67
N CYS A 248 7.70 -3.52 -13.11
CA CYS A 248 7.19 -3.16 -11.78
C CYS A 248 5.66 -3.21 -11.70
N VAL A 249 4.99 -2.73 -12.76
CA VAL A 249 3.52 -2.73 -12.82
C VAL A 249 2.98 -4.17 -12.89
N VAL A 250 3.57 -5.03 -13.73
CA VAL A 250 3.18 -6.45 -13.81
C VAL A 250 3.36 -7.16 -12.46
N ALA A 251 4.47 -6.92 -11.78
CA ALA A 251 4.71 -7.50 -10.47
C ALA A 251 3.71 -7.00 -9.41
N ALA A 252 3.41 -5.71 -9.37
CA ALA A 252 2.41 -5.14 -8.46
C ALA A 252 1.00 -5.75 -8.71
N GLN A 253 0.61 -5.94 -9.97
CA GLN A 253 -0.64 -6.60 -10.33
C GLN A 253 -0.70 -8.06 -9.89
N HIS A 254 0.42 -8.78 -10.06
CA HIS A 254 0.53 -10.15 -9.57
C HIS A 254 0.36 -10.19 -8.05
N ASP A 255 0.95 -9.25 -7.31
CA ASP A 255 0.76 -9.12 -5.86
C ASP A 255 -0.69 -8.85 -5.47
N HIS A 256 -1.37 -7.94 -6.15
CA HIS A 256 -2.79 -7.69 -5.91
C HIS A 256 -3.66 -8.93 -6.11
N ARG A 257 -3.42 -9.67 -7.20
CA ARG A 257 -4.15 -10.92 -7.47
C ARG A 257 -3.82 -11.99 -6.43
N ALA A 258 -2.58 -12.06 -5.99
CA ALA A 258 -2.14 -13.02 -4.97
C ALA A 258 -2.71 -12.68 -3.58
N MET A 259 -2.85 -11.40 -3.22
CA MET A 259 -3.56 -10.97 -2.00
C MET A 259 -5.00 -11.47 -2.00
N VAL A 260 -5.76 -11.20 -3.07
CA VAL A 260 -7.16 -11.66 -3.18
C VAL A 260 -7.27 -13.18 -3.07
N ARG A 261 -6.27 -13.92 -3.56
CA ARG A 261 -6.22 -15.38 -3.44
C ARG A 261 -5.87 -15.86 -2.04
N ALA A 262 -5.00 -15.14 -1.33
CA ALA A 262 -4.58 -15.49 0.03
C ALA A 262 -5.73 -15.33 1.02
N LEU A 263 -6.54 -14.27 0.88
CA LEU A 263 -7.77 -14.06 1.65
C LEU A 263 -8.92 -13.74 0.70
N PRO A 264 -9.62 -14.77 0.18
CA PRO A 264 -10.81 -14.58 -0.63
C PRO A 264 -11.86 -13.75 0.11
N ASP A 265 -12.60 -12.96 -0.65
CA ASP A 265 -13.69 -12.11 -0.15
C ASP A 265 -13.25 -10.99 0.83
N HIS A 266 -11.94 -10.68 0.88
CA HIS A 266 -11.45 -9.53 1.64
C HIS A 266 -11.53 -8.23 0.83
N ALA A 267 -12.32 -7.26 1.31
CA ALA A 267 -12.64 -6.03 0.57
C ALA A 267 -11.39 -5.25 0.10
N LEU A 268 -10.43 -5.02 0.99
CA LEU A 268 -9.18 -4.32 0.63
C LEU A 268 -8.44 -4.96 -0.56
N GLY A 269 -8.41 -6.29 -0.67
CA GLY A 269 -7.76 -6.99 -1.79
C GLY A 269 -8.41 -6.64 -3.13
N TYR A 270 -9.75 -6.61 -3.18
CA TYR A 270 -10.49 -6.24 -4.38
C TYR A 270 -10.28 -4.78 -4.77
N SER A 271 -10.33 -3.87 -3.80
CA SER A 271 -10.10 -2.44 -4.00
C SER A 271 -8.73 -2.18 -4.63
N LEU A 272 -7.67 -2.76 -4.05
CA LEU A 272 -6.30 -2.58 -4.55
C LEU A 272 -6.11 -3.18 -5.96
N TRP A 273 -6.64 -4.37 -6.22
CA TRP A 273 -6.55 -4.99 -7.55
C TRP A 273 -7.30 -4.19 -8.61
N ALA A 274 -8.49 -3.69 -8.28
CA ALA A 274 -9.28 -2.89 -9.20
C ALA A 274 -8.62 -1.56 -9.55
N ARG A 275 -7.97 -0.89 -8.58
CA ARG A 275 -7.15 0.31 -8.85
C ARG A 275 -6.05 0.03 -9.87
N SER A 276 -5.35 -1.09 -9.74
CA SER A 276 -4.32 -1.49 -10.71
C SER A 276 -4.90 -1.81 -12.08
N ALA A 277 -6.06 -2.48 -12.14
CA ALA A 277 -6.76 -2.73 -13.40
C ALA A 277 -7.21 -1.42 -14.08
N MET A 278 -7.72 -0.44 -13.32
CA MET A 278 -8.06 0.89 -13.85
C MET A 278 -6.83 1.64 -14.35
N GLY A 279 -5.70 1.57 -13.63
CA GLY A 279 -4.42 2.14 -14.07
C GLY A 279 -3.92 1.57 -15.39
N LEU A 280 -4.20 0.30 -15.67
CA LEU A 280 -3.92 -0.37 -16.95
C LEU A 280 -5.06 -0.27 -17.98
N GLN A 281 -6.02 0.63 -17.78
CA GLN A 281 -7.16 0.84 -18.70
C GLN A 281 -8.05 -0.40 -18.86
N GLN A 282 -8.01 -1.34 -17.91
CA GLN A 282 -8.88 -2.53 -17.87
C GLN A 282 -10.14 -2.26 -17.05
N ALA A 283 -10.86 -1.18 -17.36
CA ALA A 283 -11.98 -0.69 -16.56
C ALA A 283 -13.13 -1.71 -16.41
N GLY A 284 -13.37 -2.55 -17.41
CA GLY A 284 -14.38 -3.64 -17.34
C GLY A 284 -14.03 -4.70 -16.30
N VAL A 285 -12.75 -5.09 -16.26
CA VAL A 285 -12.23 -6.05 -15.28
C VAL A 285 -12.29 -5.44 -13.87
N ALA A 286 -11.88 -4.18 -13.73
CA ALA A 286 -11.98 -3.44 -12.47
C ALA A 286 -13.43 -3.39 -11.96
N ALA A 287 -14.40 -3.02 -12.80
CA ALA A 287 -15.80 -2.90 -12.42
C ALA A 287 -16.39 -4.25 -11.94
N ALA A 288 -16.10 -5.35 -12.64
CA ALA A 288 -16.58 -6.68 -12.26
C ALA A 288 -16.05 -7.11 -10.87
N VAL A 289 -14.78 -6.82 -10.58
CA VAL A 289 -14.20 -7.18 -9.29
C VAL A 289 -14.62 -6.25 -8.16
N LEU A 290 -14.81 -4.96 -8.44
CA LEU A 290 -15.37 -4.02 -7.47
C LEU A 290 -16.80 -4.37 -7.09
N ALA A 291 -17.61 -4.85 -8.03
CA ALA A 291 -18.97 -5.31 -7.73
C ALA A 291 -18.95 -6.45 -6.69
N ARG A 292 -18.11 -7.48 -6.89
CA ARG A 292 -17.94 -8.57 -5.92
C ARG A 292 -17.36 -8.08 -4.59
N GLY A 293 -16.37 -7.19 -4.64
CA GLY A 293 -15.80 -6.61 -3.43
C GLY A 293 -16.80 -5.81 -2.61
N LEU A 294 -17.68 -5.06 -3.29
CA LEU A 294 -18.72 -4.27 -2.65
C LEU A 294 -19.76 -5.15 -1.96
N GLU A 295 -20.13 -6.28 -2.57
CA GLU A 295 -20.95 -7.30 -1.91
C GLU A 295 -20.28 -7.84 -0.64
N ALA A 296 -18.99 -8.13 -0.69
CA ALA A 296 -18.22 -8.60 0.47
C ALA A 296 -18.13 -7.53 1.57
N ALA A 297 -17.87 -6.27 1.23
CA ALA A 297 -17.84 -5.15 2.18
C ALA A 297 -19.18 -4.96 2.88
N ARG A 298 -20.29 -5.00 2.13
CA ARG A 298 -21.66 -4.91 2.68
C ARG A 298 -21.99 -6.08 3.59
N ALA A 299 -21.63 -7.31 3.18
CA ALA A 299 -21.84 -8.50 4.00
C ALA A 299 -21.07 -8.40 5.34
N ALA A 300 -19.89 -7.78 5.33
CA ALA A 300 -19.09 -7.51 6.52
C ALA A 300 -19.53 -6.26 7.31
N ARG A 301 -20.48 -5.45 6.81
CA ARG A 301 -20.82 -4.12 7.36
C ARG A 301 -19.57 -3.24 7.50
N ASP A 302 -18.77 -3.22 6.45
CA ASP A 302 -17.54 -2.42 6.37
C ASP A 302 -17.77 -1.13 5.58
N ASP A 303 -18.27 -0.11 6.27
CA ASP A 303 -18.61 1.18 5.66
C ASP A 303 -17.39 1.89 5.03
N ALA A 304 -16.18 1.63 5.55
CA ALA A 304 -14.95 2.20 5.02
C ALA A 304 -14.64 1.66 3.62
N TRP A 305 -14.69 0.33 3.47
CA TRP A 305 -14.49 -0.31 2.17
C TRP A 305 -15.69 -0.15 1.25
N GLU A 306 -16.91 -0.11 1.78
CA GLU A 306 -18.10 0.23 0.97
C GLU A 306 -17.96 1.62 0.36
N ALA A 307 -17.59 2.64 1.14
CA ALA A 307 -17.36 3.98 0.63
C ALA A 307 -16.31 3.99 -0.50
N ALA A 308 -15.14 3.41 -0.26
CA ALA A 308 -14.06 3.35 -1.26
C ALA A 308 -14.49 2.63 -2.55
N MET A 309 -15.13 1.47 -2.43
CA MET A 309 -15.53 0.67 -3.59
C MET A 309 -16.67 1.29 -4.37
N CYS A 310 -17.61 1.97 -3.71
CA CYS A 310 -18.67 2.72 -4.38
C CYS A 310 -18.08 3.77 -5.33
N TYR A 311 -17.12 4.57 -4.87
CA TYR A 311 -16.47 5.56 -5.72
C TYR A 311 -15.61 4.92 -6.81
N GLN A 312 -14.81 3.90 -6.47
CA GLN A 312 -13.99 3.19 -7.47
C GLN A 312 -14.83 2.54 -8.55
N LEU A 313 -15.98 1.95 -8.20
CA LEU A 313 -16.87 1.31 -9.16
C LEU A 313 -17.52 2.35 -10.08
N ALA A 314 -17.91 3.50 -9.54
CA ALA A 314 -18.39 4.63 -10.33
C ALA A 314 -17.31 5.13 -11.30
N VAL A 315 -16.07 5.31 -10.82
CA VAL A 315 -14.91 5.66 -11.67
C VAL A 315 -14.72 4.63 -12.78
N ALA A 316 -14.64 3.34 -12.43
CA ALA A 316 -14.47 2.26 -13.39
C ALA A 316 -15.57 2.29 -14.47
N LYS A 317 -16.83 2.49 -14.07
CA LYS A 317 -17.97 2.55 -15.01
C LYS A 317 -17.90 3.75 -15.96
N ILE A 318 -17.56 4.95 -15.48
CA ILE A 318 -17.36 6.13 -16.34
C ILE A 318 -16.21 5.90 -17.33
N LEU A 319 -15.16 5.20 -16.91
CA LEU A 319 -14.02 4.80 -17.76
C LEU A 319 -14.31 3.59 -18.67
N GLY A 320 -15.58 3.16 -18.76
CA GLY A 320 -16.02 2.11 -19.68
C GLY A 320 -16.29 0.75 -19.03
N GLY A 321 -16.20 0.62 -17.71
CA GLY A 321 -16.34 -0.66 -17.01
C GLY A 321 -17.76 -1.25 -16.98
N GLY A 322 -18.78 -0.43 -17.23
CA GLY A 322 -20.19 -0.85 -17.26
C GLY A 322 -20.81 -0.89 -18.66
N ALA A 323 -20.04 -0.57 -19.70
CA ALA A 323 -20.59 -0.48 -21.05
C ALA A 323 -20.88 -1.89 -21.59
N ALA A 324 -22.15 -2.20 -21.85
CA ALA A 324 -22.52 -3.36 -22.63
C ALA A 324 -21.78 -3.28 -23.98
N ALA A 325 -20.99 -4.30 -24.31
CA ALA A 325 -20.53 -4.48 -25.67
C ALA A 325 -21.79 -4.63 -26.54
N ALA A 326 -21.87 -3.88 -27.64
CA ALA A 326 -22.88 -4.15 -28.66
C ALA A 326 -22.78 -5.64 -29.03
N PRO A 327 -23.90 -6.36 -29.18
CA PRO A 327 -23.86 -7.78 -29.45
C PRO A 327 -23.26 -8.00 -30.83
N ALA A 328 -21.98 -8.37 -30.88
CA ALA A 328 -21.42 -9.06 -32.03
C ALA A 328 -22.07 -10.45 -32.02
N GLY A 329 -22.86 -10.76 -33.04
CA GLY A 329 -23.63 -11.99 -33.10
C GLY A 329 -22.77 -13.24 -32.97
N GLY A 330 -23.21 -14.20 -32.14
CA GLY A 330 -22.72 -15.57 -32.19
C GLY A 330 -22.52 -16.27 -30.84
N ALA A 331 -23.52 -17.09 -30.47
CA ALA A 331 -23.45 -18.33 -29.68
C ALA A 331 -22.93 -18.31 -28.22
N ALA A 332 -23.90 -18.30 -27.30
CA ALA A 332 -24.11 -19.21 -26.17
C ALA A 332 -22.90 -19.70 -25.33
N GLY A 333 -22.96 -19.38 -24.02
CA GLY A 333 -22.24 -20.12 -22.98
C GLY A 333 -22.32 -19.45 -21.61
N ALA A 334 -23.44 -19.63 -20.92
CA ALA A 334 -23.57 -19.26 -19.51
C ALA A 334 -22.63 -20.13 -18.65
N GLY A 335 -21.78 -19.50 -17.83
CA GLY A 335 -21.00 -20.21 -16.81
C GLY A 335 -19.77 -19.47 -16.30
N GLY A 336 -19.86 -18.92 -15.08
CA GLY A 336 -18.73 -18.88 -14.15
C GLY A 336 -17.85 -17.63 -14.16
N ALA A 337 -18.16 -16.68 -13.27
CA ALA A 337 -17.26 -15.62 -12.80
C ALA A 337 -15.96 -16.14 -12.11
N ALA A 338 -15.73 -17.45 -12.08
CA ALA A 338 -14.48 -18.08 -11.63
C ALA A 338 -13.39 -18.14 -12.72
N ALA A 339 -13.74 -17.98 -14.00
CA ALA A 339 -12.79 -18.08 -15.10
C ALA A 339 -12.00 -16.78 -15.39
N ALA A 340 -12.51 -15.62 -14.97
CA ALA A 340 -11.86 -14.33 -15.21
C ALA A 340 -10.54 -14.15 -14.43
N ALA A 341 -10.34 -14.92 -13.36
CA ALA A 341 -9.10 -14.95 -12.59
C ALA A 341 -8.16 -16.10 -12.99
N ALA A 342 -8.38 -16.77 -14.12
CA ALA A 342 -7.56 -17.89 -14.60
C ALA A 342 -7.23 -17.84 -16.11
N ALA A 343 -8.00 -17.12 -16.94
CA ALA A 343 -7.69 -16.95 -18.36
C ALA A 343 -6.85 -15.69 -18.59
N GLY A 344 -5.53 -15.84 -18.52
CA GLY A 344 -4.59 -14.75 -18.78
C GLY A 344 -3.24 -15.28 -19.25
N GLU A 345 -3.25 -16.32 -20.08
CA GLU A 345 -2.09 -16.85 -20.80
C GLU A 345 -2.63 -17.68 -21.97
N GLY A 346 -2.41 -17.21 -23.21
CA GLY A 346 -2.75 -17.95 -24.43
C GLY A 346 -3.99 -17.45 -25.20
N ALA A 347 -3.96 -16.21 -25.68
CA ALA A 347 -4.79 -15.79 -26.82
C ALA A 347 -4.14 -14.58 -27.51
N ALA A 348 -2.94 -14.79 -28.03
CA ALA A 348 -2.24 -13.84 -28.87
C ALA A 348 -1.67 -14.57 -30.09
N GLU A 349 -2.54 -15.24 -30.86
CA GLU A 349 -2.27 -15.57 -32.26
C GLU A 349 -3.59 -15.95 -32.95
N ALA A 350 -3.74 -15.51 -34.20
CA ALA A 350 -4.88 -15.66 -35.10
C ALA A 350 -6.00 -14.59 -35.01
N ALA A 351 -5.73 -13.42 -35.60
CA ALA A 351 -6.73 -12.66 -36.36
C ALA A 351 -6.03 -11.65 -37.28
N GLU A 352 -5.32 -12.14 -38.30
CA GLU A 352 -4.92 -11.32 -39.44
C GLU A 352 -5.73 -11.80 -40.65
N GLY A 353 -6.74 -11.01 -41.04
CA GLY A 353 -7.59 -11.33 -42.19
C GLY A 353 -8.85 -10.48 -42.26
N ALA A 354 -8.91 -9.64 -43.30
CA ALA A 354 -10.05 -8.85 -43.78
C ALA A 354 -10.43 -7.59 -42.96
N ALA A 355 -9.79 -6.48 -43.31
CA ALA A 355 -10.35 -5.14 -43.10
C ALA A 355 -11.52 -4.94 -44.07
N GLU A 356 -12.71 -5.35 -43.65
CA GLU A 356 -13.96 -4.82 -44.16
C GLU A 356 -14.26 -3.54 -43.38
N GLU A 357 -14.65 -2.47 -44.08
CA GLU A 357 -14.89 -1.13 -43.56
C GLU A 357 -16.08 -1.17 -42.59
N ALA A 358 -15.80 -1.56 -41.34
CA ALA A 358 -16.78 -1.67 -40.30
C ALA A 358 -17.33 -0.28 -39.98
N ALA A 359 -18.65 -0.14 -40.07
CA ALA A 359 -19.34 1.05 -39.57
C ALA A 359 -18.84 1.40 -38.15
N PRO A 360 -18.67 2.69 -37.82
CA PRO A 360 -18.14 3.07 -36.52
C PRO A 360 -18.98 2.41 -35.43
N ALA A 361 -18.32 1.63 -34.57
CA ALA A 361 -18.98 0.96 -33.46
C ALA A 361 -19.79 1.99 -32.67
N PRO A 362 -21.04 1.67 -32.28
CA PRO A 362 -21.87 2.61 -31.54
C PRO A 362 -21.13 3.07 -30.29
N PRO A 363 -21.27 4.35 -29.89
CA PRO A 363 -20.56 4.89 -28.75
C PRO A 363 -20.93 4.09 -27.51
N ARG A 364 -19.93 3.67 -26.75
CA ARG A 364 -20.12 3.01 -25.46
C ARG A 364 -20.69 4.04 -24.49
N LEU A 365 -21.78 3.68 -23.83
CA LEU A 365 -22.48 4.56 -22.89
C LEU A 365 -22.43 3.99 -21.48
N PHE A 366 -22.40 4.86 -20.47
CA PHE A 366 -22.68 4.51 -19.08
C PHE A 366 -24.03 5.11 -18.64
N ASP A 367 -24.68 4.48 -17.66
CA ASP A 367 -25.93 4.96 -17.06
C ASP A 367 -25.62 5.93 -15.91
N ALA A 368 -26.02 7.19 -16.06
CA ALA A 368 -25.79 8.22 -15.05
C ALA A 368 -26.51 7.92 -13.73
N SER A 369 -27.66 7.24 -13.78
CA SER A 369 -28.43 6.84 -12.59
C SER A 369 -27.62 5.89 -11.71
N GLU A 370 -26.89 4.96 -12.33
CA GLU A 370 -26.03 4.02 -11.60
C GLU A 370 -24.85 4.73 -10.94
N ILE A 371 -24.24 5.70 -11.64
CA ILE A 371 -23.16 6.53 -11.08
C ILE A 371 -23.66 7.35 -9.89
N LEU A 372 -24.84 7.97 -10.01
CA LEU A 372 -25.45 8.76 -8.93
C LEU A 372 -25.83 7.87 -7.73
N ALA A 373 -26.35 6.67 -7.96
CA ALA A 373 -26.67 5.73 -6.90
C ALA A 373 -25.40 5.24 -6.17
N LEU A 374 -24.33 4.93 -6.90
CA LEU A 374 -23.04 4.56 -6.31
C LEU A 374 -22.44 5.71 -5.51
N ARG A 375 -22.50 6.94 -6.03
CA ARG A 375 -22.04 8.13 -5.31
C ARG A 375 -22.84 8.34 -4.03
N ALA A 376 -24.16 8.26 -4.09
CA ALA A 376 -25.02 8.43 -2.93
C ALA A 376 -24.76 7.35 -1.85
N ALA A 377 -24.59 6.10 -2.25
CA ALA A 377 -24.20 5.02 -1.35
C ALA A 377 -22.81 5.26 -0.74
N GLY A 378 -21.84 5.69 -1.54
CA GLY A 378 -20.50 6.05 -1.06
C GLY A 378 -20.51 7.22 -0.08
N ASP A 379 -21.29 8.27 -0.35
CA ASP A 379 -21.45 9.42 0.54
C ASP A 379 -22.14 9.01 1.86
N ALA A 380 -23.13 8.12 1.82
CA ALA A 380 -23.78 7.58 3.02
C ALA A 380 -22.83 6.74 3.88
N ALA A 381 -22.05 5.85 3.25
CA ALA A 381 -21.04 5.05 3.93
C ALA A 381 -19.91 5.92 4.51
N ALA A 382 -19.43 6.91 3.74
CA ALA A 382 -18.43 7.87 4.22
C ALA A 382 -18.93 8.71 5.41
N ALA A 383 -20.21 9.11 5.40
CA ALA A 383 -20.83 9.80 6.53
C ALA A 383 -20.95 8.89 7.76
N SER A 384 -21.23 7.59 7.57
CA SER A 384 -21.17 6.60 8.65
C SER A 384 -19.76 6.52 9.23
N VAL A 385 -18.72 6.37 8.39
CA VAL A 385 -17.31 6.38 8.83
C VAL A 385 -16.99 7.64 9.60
N GLU A 386 -17.38 8.81 9.11
CA GLU A 386 -17.17 10.09 9.79
C GLU A 386 -17.79 10.16 11.18
N ALA A 387 -18.95 9.51 11.41
CA ALA A 387 -19.61 9.52 12.69
C ALA A 387 -18.85 8.78 13.79
N TRP A 388 -17.98 7.83 13.44
CA TRP A 388 -17.19 7.05 14.40
C TRP A 388 -15.68 7.21 14.25
N TRP A 389 -15.18 7.78 13.14
CA TRP A 389 -13.75 7.90 12.91
C TRP A 389 -13.08 8.79 13.97
N PRO A 390 -11.91 8.39 14.51
CA PRO A 390 -11.21 9.21 15.48
C PRO A 390 -10.85 10.59 14.92
N ALA A 391 -11.32 11.65 15.59
CA ALA A 391 -11.04 13.05 15.17
C ALA A 391 -9.54 13.35 15.11
N ALA A 392 -8.78 12.70 15.98
CA ALA A 392 -7.32 12.71 16.02
C ALA A 392 -6.64 12.29 14.70
N TRP A 393 -7.28 11.43 13.90
CA TRP A 393 -6.74 10.88 12.65
C TRP A 393 -7.60 11.25 11.44
N ALA A 394 -8.17 12.46 11.41
CA ALA A 394 -9.05 12.89 10.34
C ALA A 394 -8.46 12.71 8.93
N GLU A 395 -7.15 12.93 8.76
CA GLU A 395 -6.46 12.77 7.48
C GLU A 395 -6.33 11.32 7.01
N SER A 396 -6.33 10.35 7.93
CA SER A 396 -6.22 8.92 7.62
C SER A 396 -7.58 8.24 7.44
N ARG A 397 -8.67 9.00 7.51
CA ARG A 397 -10.04 8.50 7.37
C ARG A 397 -10.27 7.83 6.02
N PRO A 398 -10.74 6.58 5.97
CA PRO A 398 -11.06 5.88 4.74
C PRO A 398 -12.43 6.33 4.20
N ALA A 399 -12.57 7.61 3.88
CA ALA A 399 -13.80 8.21 3.32
C ALA A 399 -13.91 8.03 1.80
N GLY A 400 -13.27 7.00 1.26
CA GLY A 400 -13.21 6.71 -0.18
C GLY A 400 -12.28 7.61 -0.99
N GLU A 401 -11.43 8.41 -0.36
CA GLU A 401 -10.37 9.15 -1.04
C GLU A 401 -9.23 8.20 -1.51
N PRO A 402 -8.51 8.55 -2.61
CA PRO A 402 -8.69 9.73 -3.47
C PRO A 402 -9.80 9.58 -4.54
N ASP A 403 -10.52 8.47 -4.56
CA ASP A 403 -11.43 8.09 -5.64
C ASP A 403 -12.67 8.97 -5.70
N ARG A 404 -13.16 9.39 -4.52
CA ARG A 404 -14.21 10.39 -4.38
C ARG A 404 -13.84 11.68 -5.12
N GLY A 405 -12.69 12.29 -4.81
CA GLY A 405 -12.22 13.49 -5.50
C GLY A 405 -12.03 13.29 -7.01
N VAL A 406 -11.47 12.15 -7.43
CA VAL A 406 -11.34 11.82 -8.87
C VAL A 406 -12.71 11.77 -9.55
N LEU A 407 -13.70 11.14 -8.92
CA LEU A 407 -15.05 11.04 -9.46
C LEU A 407 -15.73 12.42 -9.56
N THR A 408 -15.79 13.15 -8.43
CA THR A 408 -16.62 14.35 -8.31
C THR A 408 -15.98 15.59 -8.92
N GLU A 409 -14.65 15.73 -8.82
CA GLU A 409 -13.96 16.95 -9.25
C GLU A 409 -13.39 16.84 -10.67
N LYS A 410 -13.25 15.62 -11.21
CA LYS A 410 -12.63 15.41 -12.53
C LYS A 410 -13.53 14.67 -13.51
N LEU A 411 -13.93 13.43 -13.19
CA LEU A 411 -14.58 12.58 -14.19
C LEU A 411 -16.01 13.00 -14.51
N ILE A 412 -16.81 13.34 -13.50
CA ILE A 412 -18.18 13.86 -13.73
C ILE A 412 -18.12 15.15 -14.57
N PRO A 413 -17.38 16.20 -14.17
CA PRO A 413 -17.26 17.42 -14.97
C PRO A 413 -16.77 17.17 -16.40
N MET A 414 -15.80 16.25 -16.58
CA MET A 414 -15.28 15.90 -17.90
C MET A 414 -16.33 15.18 -18.77
N ALA A 415 -17.14 14.30 -18.19
CA ALA A 415 -18.22 13.63 -18.91
C ALA A 415 -19.29 14.63 -19.34
N GLU A 416 -19.62 15.60 -18.49
CA GLU A 416 -20.58 16.66 -18.83
C GLU A 416 -20.05 17.57 -19.94
N GLU A 417 -18.79 18.01 -19.85
CA GLU A 417 -18.16 18.86 -20.85
C GLU A 417 -18.08 18.16 -22.23
N ARG A 418 -17.71 16.88 -22.26
CA ARG A 418 -17.56 16.13 -23.53
C ARG A 418 -18.89 15.76 -24.18
N SER A 419 -19.92 15.49 -23.38
CA SER A 419 -21.23 15.09 -23.89
C SER A 419 -22.17 16.28 -24.16
N GLY A 420 -21.94 17.41 -23.50
CA GLY A 420 -22.88 18.54 -23.46
C GLY A 420 -24.14 18.26 -22.63
N LEU A 421 -24.22 17.11 -21.96
CA LEU A 421 -25.33 16.70 -21.10
C LEU A 421 -24.90 16.69 -19.64
N ARG A 422 -25.84 16.92 -18.73
CA ARG A 422 -25.57 16.78 -17.29
C ARG A 422 -25.63 15.33 -16.87
N VAL A 423 -24.84 14.94 -15.87
CA VAL A 423 -24.99 13.65 -15.20
C VAL A 423 -26.24 13.73 -14.32
N ALA A 424 -27.37 13.26 -14.85
CA ALA A 424 -28.68 13.28 -14.21
C ALA A 424 -29.37 11.91 -14.32
N GLU A 425 -30.35 11.64 -13.47
CA GLU A 425 -31.11 10.37 -13.51
C GLU A 425 -31.74 10.13 -14.89
N GLY A 426 -31.65 8.88 -15.38
CA GLY A 426 -32.16 8.47 -16.68
C GLY A 426 -31.27 8.82 -17.87
N GLU A 427 -30.23 9.63 -17.70
CA GLU A 427 -29.30 10.00 -18.78
C GLU A 427 -28.30 8.88 -19.08
N LYS A 428 -27.94 8.75 -20.37
CA LYS A 428 -26.87 7.86 -20.83
C LYS A 428 -25.79 8.67 -21.51
N LEU A 429 -24.60 8.69 -20.92
CA LEU A 429 -23.49 9.51 -21.40
C LEU A 429 -22.40 8.65 -22.04
N PRO A 430 -21.66 9.18 -23.03
CA PRO A 430 -20.47 8.52 -23.57
C PRO A 430 -19.46 8.23 -22.47
N VAL A 431 -18.89 7.02 -22.49
CA VAL A 431 -17.78 6.66 -21.61
C VAL A 431 -16.56 7.53 -21.91
N LEU A 432 -15.75 7.76 -20.89
CA LEU A 432 -14.49 8.49 -21.00
C LEU A 432 -13.36 7.56 -21.46
N ASP A 433 -13.44 7.11 -22.71
CA ASP A 433 -12.37 6.29 -23.31
C ASP A 433 -11.03 7.04 -23.32
N ASN A 434 -9.94 6.29 -23.15
CA ASN A 434 -8.55 6.77 -23.14
C ASN A 434 -8.22 7.81 -22.06
N VAL A 435 -9.07 7.99 -21.05
CA VAL A 435 -8.74 8.80 -19.87
C VAL A 435 -7.94 7.93 -18.90
N LEU A 436 -6.73 8.39 -18.57
CA LEU A 436 -5.87 7.70 -17.61
C LEU A 436 -6.38 7.93 -16.19
N TYR A 437 -6.59 6.83 -15.46
CA TYR A 437 -6.84 6.88 -14.03
C TYR A 437 -5.52 7.10 -13.29
N VAL A 438 -5.32 8.32 -12.80
CA VAL A 438 -4.12 8.71 -12.04
C VAL A 438 -4.55 9.15 -10.64
N THR A 439 -4.39 8.26 -9.66
CA THR A 439 -4.43 8.61 -8.25
C THR A 439 -3.03 8.98 -7.80
N ARG A 440 -2.83 10.21 -7.33
CA ARG A 440 -1.56 10.57 -6.69
C ARG A 440 -1.39 9.73 -5.42
N ALA A 441 -0.14 9.38 -5.09
CA ALA A 441 0.19 8.92 -3.75
C ALA A 441 -0.24 9.98 -2.71
N PRO A 442 -0.66 9.58 -1.50
CA PRO A 442 -1.00 10.53 -0.43
C PRO A 442 0.12 11.55 -0.25
N SER A 443 -0.24 12.84 -0.15
CA SER A 443 0.72 13.94 -0.05
C SER A 443 1.19 14.23 1.38
N THR A 444 0.57 13.59 2.39
CA THR A 444 0.90 13.76 3.79
C THR A 444 1.18 12.41 4.43
N VAL A 445 2.40 12.27 4.95
CA VAL A 445 2.82 11.20 5.85
C VAL A 445 2.64 11.78 7.25
N PRO A 446 1.80 11.19 8.12
CA PRO A 446 1.68 11.68 9.49
C PRO A 446 3.06 11.62 10.18
N PRO A 447 3.47 12.63 10.97
CA PRO A 447 4.66 12.51 11.80
C PRO A 447 4.52 11.31 12.75
N GLY A 448 5.60 10.53 12.90
CA GLY A 448 5.62 9.29 13.68
C GLY A 448 5.23 9.50 15.15
N ALA A 449 4.60 8.49 15.76
CA ALA A 449 4.02 8.59 17.11
C ALA A 449 5.04 8.66 18.26
N MET A 450 6.34 8.39 18.02
CA MET A 450 7.32 8.12 19.09
C MET A 450 8.38 9.19 19.34
N ASP A 451 8.47 10.27 18.54
CA ASP A 451 9.38 11.39 18.85
C ASP A 451 9.06 12.06 20.21
N ALA A 452 7.90 11.76 20.80
CA ALA A 452 7.41 12.33 22.05
C ALA A 452 7.55 11.43 23.30
N LEU A 453 7.88 10.13 23.15
CA LEU A 453 7.87 9.19 24.28
C LEU A 453 9.25 8.92 24.89
N GLY A 454 10.33 9.52 24.35
CA GLY A 454 11.67 9.42 24.94
C GLY A 454 12.26 8.00 24.96
N VAL A 455 11.66 7.05 24.24
CA VAL A 455 12.16 5.69 24.06
C VAL A 455 12.98 5.63 22.77
N GLY A 456 14.18 6.20 22.85
CA GLY A 456 15.21 6.20 21.82
C GLY A 456 16.47 6.82 22.43
N PRO A 457 17.69 6.39 22.04
CA PRO A 457 18.90 7.02 22.55
C PRO A 457 18.83 8.50 22.20
N GLY A 458 18.82 9.36 23.23
CA GLY A 458 18.59 10.79 23.08
C GLY A 458 19.40 11.34 21.92
N ALA A 459 18.70 11.93 20.94
CA ALA A 459 19.33 12.62 19.84
C ALA A 459 20.24 13.71 20.45
N ALA A 460 21.55 13.47 20.41
CA ALA A 460 22.53 14.47 20.80
C ALA A 460 22.29 15.70 19.93
N GLY A 461 21.96 16.82 20.57
CA GLY A 461 21.74 18.09 19.90
C GLY A 461 22.97 18.49 19.09
N GLY A 462 22.89 18.31 17.78
CA GLY A 462 23.85 18.82 16.80
C GLY A 462 23.31 20.06 16.14
N GLY A 463 23.47 21.21 16.79
CA GLY A 463 23.18 22.51 16.19
C GLY A 463 24.12 22.78 15.01
N SER A 464 23.57 22.85 13.80
CA SER A 464 24.27 23.41 12.64
C SER A 464 23.92 24.89 12.53
N GLY A 465 24.67 25.72 13.25
CA GLY A 465 24.74 27.15 13.01
C GLY A 465 25.70 27.41 11.86
N GLY A 466 25.16 27.83 10.71
CA GLY A 466 25.94 28.30 9.58
C GLY A 466 26.68 29.61 9.91
N GLY A 467 27.97 29.64 9.62
CA GLY A 467 28.79 30.85 9.59
C GLY A 467 29.67 30.82 8.35
N GLY A 468 29.42 31.74 7.42
CA GLY A 468 30.15 31.87 6.16
C GLY A 468 31.46 32.64 6.27
N GLY A 469 32.23 32.54 5.17
CA GLY A 469 33.50 33.24 4.88
C GLY A 469 34.44 32.23 4.21
N GLY A 470 34.85 32.31 2.95
CA GLY A 470 35.22 33.47 2.14
C GLY A 470 36.76 33.58 2.15
N GLY A 471 37.44 33.16 1.08
CA GLY A 471 38.86 33.51 0.87
C GLY A 471 39.75 32.48 0.16
N ALA A 472 39.94 32.69 -1.14
CA ALA A 472 41.14 32.54 -1.97
C ALA A 472 42.31 31.59 -1.58
N GLY A 473 42.63 30.70 -2.53
CA GLY A 473 43.96 30.55 -3.15
C GLY A 473 45.09 29.86 -2.36
N VAL A 474 45.68 28.83 -2.94
CA VAL A 474 47.09 28.78 -3.43
C VAL A 474 47.42 27.34 -3.89
N GLU A 475 48.25 27.30 -4.93
CA GLU A 475 48.80 26.20 -5.71
C GLU A 475 49.62 25.16 -4.90
N GLY A 476 49.83 23.99 -5.50
CA GLY A 476 50.82 23.01 -5.06
C GLY A 476 50.74 21.67 -5.81
N GLU A 477 51.48 21.57 -6.92
CA GLU A 477 51.82 20.33 -7.65
C GLU A 477 52.72 19.37 -6.84
N ALA A 478 52.61 18.07 -7.13
CA ALA A 478 53.68 17.07 -7.32
C ALA A 478 53.12 15.65 -7.02
N GLU A 479 52.83 14.81 -8.01
CA GLU A 479 53.70 13.90 -8.78
C GLU A 479 53.81 12.46 -8.22
N ALA A 480 53.34 11.53 -9.07
CA ALA A 480 53.96 10.27 -9.50
C ALA A 480 54.01 8.98 -8.62
N GLY A 481 53.49 7.91 -9.27
CA GLY A 481 54.02 6.53 -9.23
C GLY A 481 53.20 5.54 -8.39
N ALA A 482 52.88 4.32 -8.79
CA ALA A 482 53.08 3.54 -10.01
C ALA A 482 52.22 2.25 -9.86
N GLU A 483 51.56 1.79 -10.93
CA GLU A 483 51.24 0.37 -11.17
C GLU A 483 52.35 -0.21 -12.11
N PRO A 484 52.44 -1.53 -12.46
CA PRO A 484 51.49 -2.64 -12.28
C PRO A 484 52.14 -3.99 -11.85
N GLY A 485 51.35 -5.06 -11.73
CA GLY A 485 51.87 -6.42 -11.69
C GLY A 485 50.80 -7.50 -11.63
N ALA A 486 50.34 -7.96 -12.79
CA ALA A 486 49.58 -9.19 -12.96
C ALA A 486 50.53 -10.35 -13.29
N GLU A 487 50.41 -11.50 -12.64
CA GLU A 487 50.71 -12.79 -13.26
C GLU A 487 50.01 -13.96 -12.55
N ALA A 488 49.73 -15.00 -13.33
CA ALA A 488 48.74 -16.02 -13.13
C ALA A 488 49.30 -17.37 -12.65
N ALA A 489 48.37 -18.19 -12.16
CA ALA A 489 48.28 -19.65 -12.33
C ALA A 489 49.41 -20.57 -11.81
N ALA A 490 49.04 -21.43 -10.85
CA ALA A 490 49.39 -22.86 -10.88
C ALA A 490 48.46 -23.68 -9.96
N LYS A 491 47.74 -24.66 -10.53
CA LYS A 491 47.34 -25.88 -9.82
C LYS A 491 48.56 -26.80 -9.71
N PRO A 492 48.59 -27.76 -8.77
CA PRO A 492 48.13 -29.10 -9.14
C PRO A 492 47.34 -29.85 -8.05
N SER A 493 46.67 -30.87 -8.55
CA SER A 493 45.91 -31.96 -7.95
C SER A 493 46.64 -32.80 -6.89
N VAL A 494 45.88 -33.25 -5.88
CA VAL A 494 45.67 -34.67 -5.54
C VAL A 494 44.18 -34.87 -5.26
#